data_AF-A0A1C6YEB8-F1
#
_entry.id   AF-A0A1C6YEB8-F1
#
_cell.length_a   1.000
_cell.length_b   1.000
_cell.length_c   1.000
_cell.angle_alpha   90.00
_cell.angle_beta   90.00
_cell.angle_gamma   90.00
#
_symmetry.space_group_name_H-M   'P 1'
#
loop_
_entity.id
_entity.type
_entity.pdbx_description
1 polymer ?
#
loop_
_entity_poly.entity_id
_entity_poly.type
_entity_poly.pdbx_seq_one_letter_code
_entity_poly.pdbx_strand_id
1 'polypeptide(L)'
;MYQNIQTIILDINDGEMRAGYSGECSPRYHSNLILGLPIGHNATLKHTIFPLLPDIKRDNVDLLYGMKYVYSDNNNSKYDINFEAMEKLFEDISGSKALDVNFQDHPILLTEPNKIDSKYREKFTELMFESYNVYQMFLSKRSVLSCYGCARTSGLVLSVEKNCTNLCGMQEGYIFQKHIEEVPIGGELLDRIYYAYLENIKNIQIYPSFCIDKSSNTEKKVNEIKILKCPLVTKPYYLWGSLHVVSKIKEALFNDNQNPNDKKIKTNDQTNASATNSIDHDNSNSDDVYTLPDGNIIDKRTSDEMKLIFPYIFFRKKYNQHTITKINGDSSLNNMDFNAFYDSLKSLKLPIIYKYNYKINNNNSIIEKIPDNTMDKTSNLCYSDSIENYFEIFDGLQDFIKKGILSFMSSNITLDEVLNFLIVTGESTMFHNFVGLLKSYISYIDTIKGKPTKIIYSKGADRKYNTFIGASILSSLGSFPQFCMTKSEYEEHGAKNIIEKKCV
;
A
#
# COMPACT_ATOMS: atom_id res chain seq x y z
N MET A 1 -19.98 4.53 -36.10
CA MET A 1 -19.65 5.23 -34.85
C MET A 1 -19.09 4.20 -33.90
N TYR A 2 -17.77 4.08 -33.76
CA TYR A 2 -17.21 3.34 -32.63
C TYR A 2 -17.57 4.17 -31.39
N GLN A 3 -18.49 3.68 -30.57
CA GLN A 3 -18.61 4.20 -29.21
C GLN A 3 -17.21 4.10 -28.60
N ASN A 4 -16.75 5.19 -27.98
CA ASN A 4 -15.44 5.26 -27.36
C ASN A 4 -15.50 4.44 -26.07
N ILE A 5 -15.45 3.11 -26.19
CA ILE A 5 -15.52 2.17 -25.06
C ILE A 5 -14.31 2.45 -24.17
N GLN A 6 -14.59 2.83 -22.92
CA GLN A 6 -13.54 3.12 -21.95
C GLN A 6 -12.82 1.83 -21.54
N THR A 7 -11.50 1.91 -21.38
CA THR A 7 -10.70 0.80 -20.85
C THR A 7 -10.97 0.67 -19.35
N ILE A 8 -11.21 -0.54 -18.88
CA ILE A 8 -11.28 -0.85 -17.44
C ILE A 8 -9.86 -1.05 -16.92
N ILE A 9 -9.54 -0.39 -15.82
CA ILE A 9 -8.25 -0.47 -15.15
C ILE A 9 -8.38 -1.38 -13.93
N LEU A 10 -7.54 -2.39 -13.86
CA LEU A 10 -7.41 -3.30 -12.70
C LEU A 10 -6.01 -3.10 -12.11
N ASP A 11 -5.93 -2.24 -11.09
CA ASP A 11 -4.69 -1.91 -10.41
C ASP A 11 -4.49 -2.81 -9.18
N ILE A 12 -3.72 -3.88 -9.38
CA ILE A 12 -3.37 -4.88 -8.38
C ILE A 12 -2.03 -4.49 -7.75
N ASN A 13 -2.10 -3.82 -6.61
CA ASN A 13 -0.93 -3.41 -5.85
C ASN A 13 -0.61 -4.39 -4.73
N ASP A 14 0.50 -4.14 -4.06
CA ASP A 14 0.97 -4.96 -2.95
C ASP A 14 0.03 -4.85 -1.74
N GLY A 15 -1.00 -5.70 -1.70
CA GLY A 15 -2.00 -5.80 -0.62
C GLY A 15 -3.30 -5.03 -0.83
N GLU A 16 -3.47 -4.34 -1.96
CA GLU A 16 -4.69 -3.59 -2.32
C GLU A 16 -5.08 -3.80 -3.78
N MET A 17 -6.38 -3.74 -4.05
CA MET A 17 -7.00 -3.78 -5.36
C MET A 17 -7.74 -2.47 -5.61
N ARG A 18 -7.55 -1.89 -6.79
CA ARG A 18 -8.26 -0.69 -7.24
C ARG A 18 -8.81 -0.92 -8.63
N ALA A 19 -10.02 -0.44 -8.89
CA ALA A 19 -10.62 -0.53 -10.22
C ALA A 19 -11.41 0.73 -10.60
N GLY A 20 -11.47 1.01 -11.90
CA GLY A 20 -12.14 2.18 -12.47
C GLY A 20 -11.92 2.27 -13.97
N TYR A 21 -12.16 3.44 -14.56
CA TYR A 21 -12.11 3.61 -16.01
C TYR A 21 -11.00 4.55 -16.47
N SER A 22 -10.56 4.35 -17.71
CA SER A 22 -9.70 5.29 -18.43
C SER A 22 -10.30 6.70 -18.46
N GLY A 23 -9.50 7.70 -18.13
CA GLY A 23 -9.90 9.11 -18.07
C GLY A 23 -10.29 9.58 -16.66
N GLU A 24 -10.39 8.69 -15.67
CA GLU A 24 -10.69 9.04 -14.29
C GLU A 24 -9.42 9.33 -13.48
N CYS A 25 -9.51 10.25 -12.52
CA CYS A 25 -8.40 10.63 -11.63
C CYS A 25 -8.40 9.85 -10.29
N SER A 26 -9.42 9.04 -10.04
CA SER A 26 -9.55 8.22 -8.83
C SER A 26 -10.27 6.91 -9.15
N PRO A 27 -9.89 5.79 -8.50
CA PRO A 27 -10.61 4.53 -8.68
C PRO A 27 -12.03 4.62 -8.13
N ARG A 28 -12.97 3.91 -8.76
CA ARG A 28 -14.36 3.75 -8.28
C ARG A 28 -14.50 2.66 -7.23
N TYR A 29 -13.61 1.68 -7.28
CA TYR A 29 -13.57 0.57 -6.36
C TYR A 29 -12.20 0.46 -5.71
N HIS A 30 -12.18 0.22 -4.40
CA HIS A 30 -10.97 -0.01 -3.62
C HIS A 30 -11.24 -1.10 -2.58
N SER A 31 -10.39 -2.12 -2.52
CA SER A 31 -10.47 -3.16 -1.51
C SER A 31 -9.09 -3.69 -1.11
N ASN A 32 -9.02 -4.37 0.03
CA ASN A 32 -7.85 -5.17 0.36
C ASN A 32 -7.79 -6.44 -0.51
N LEU A 33 -6.60 -7.01 -0.66
CA LEU A 33 -6.40 -8.33 -1.28
C LEU A 33 -6.56 -9.48 -0.28
N ILE A 34 -7.41 -9.31 0.72
CA ILE A 34 -7.68 -10.30 1.77
C ILE A 34 -9.18 -10.60 1.75
N LEU A 35 -9.51 -11.85 1.46
CA LEU A 35 -10.86 -12.38 1.44
C LEU A 35 -11.10 -13.29 2.65
N GLY A 36 -12.38 -13.57 2.90
CA GLY A 36 -12.83 -14.41 3.99
C GLY A 36 -13.02 -15.82 3.51
N LEU A 37 -12.40 -16.77 4.21
CA LEU A 37 -12.60 -18.20 4.00
C LEU A 37 -13.35 -18.80 5.20
N PRO A 38 -14.64 -19.15 5.07
CA PRO A 38 -15.36 -19.86 6.12
C PRO A 38 -14.70 -21.20 6.50
N ILE A 39 -14.65 -21.49 7.79
CA ILE A 39 -14.07 -22.71 8.38
C ILE A 39 -15.20 -23.52 9.02
N GLY A 40 -15.35 -24.79 8.66
CA GLY A 40 -16.35 -25.71 9.25
C GLY A 40 -16.54 -27.01 8.46
N HIS A 41 -17.26 -27.98 9.03
CA HIS A 41 -17.66 -29.19 8.32
C HIS A 41 -18.58 -28.81 7.14
N ASN A 42 -18.12 -29.03 5.90
CA ASN A 42 -18.73 -28.68 4.60
C ASN A 42 -18.36 -27.31 3.98
N ALA A 43 -17.28 -26.64 4.40
CA ALA A 43 -16.79 -25.44 3.71
C ALA A 43 -16.22 -25.77 2.30
N THR A 44 -16.86 -25.27 1.24
CA THR A 44 -16.42 -25.42 -0.16
C THR A 44 -15.94 -24.09 -0.76
N LEU A 45 -14.64 -23.95 -1.05
CA LEU A 45 -13.99 -22.67 -1.42
C LEU A 45 -14.66 -21.92 -2.58
N LYS A 46 -15.06 -22.61 -3.64
CA LYS A 46 -15.51 -21.96 -4.89
C LYS A 46 -16.84 -21.18 -4.76
N HIS A 47 -17.63 -21.43 -3.71
CA HIS A 47 -18.88 -20.70 -3.46
C HIS A 47 -18.93 -19.99 -2.10
N THR A 48 -17.89 -20.14 -1.28
CA THR A 48 -17.90 -19.59 0.09
C THR A 48 -16.92 -18.46 0.31
N ILE A 49 -15.95 -18.22 -0.59
CA ILE A 49 -15.05 -17.07 -0.44
C ILE A 49 -15.83 -15.78 -0.68
N PHE A 50 -15.60 -14.77 0.16
CA PHE A 50 -16.27 -13.48 0.05
C PHE A 50 -15.33 -12.33 0.44
N PRO A 51 -15.61 -11.09 0.00
CA PRO A 51 -14.86 -9.91 0.45
C PRO A 51 -14.91 -9.77 1.96
N LEU A 52 -13.75 -9.82 2.60
CA LEU A 52 -13.67 -9.65 4.05
C LEU A 52 -13.48 -8.18 4.37
N LEU A 53 -14.35 -7.67 5.25
CA LEU A 53 -14.26 -6.30 5.73
C LEU A 53 -13.66 -6.29 7.14
N PRO A 54 -12.67 -5.43 7.42
CA PRO A 54 -11.99 -5.41 8.72
C PRO A 54 -12.86 -4.88 9.86
N ASP A 55 -13.93 -4.14 9.54
CA ASP A 55 -14.83 -3.52 10.52
C ASP A 55 -16.12 -4.35 10.77
N ILE A 56 -16.31 -5.48 10.11
CA ILE A 56 -17.53 -6.31 10.23
C ILE A 56 -17.20 -7.64 10.90
N LYS A 57 -17.81 -7.94 12.04
CA LYS A 57 -17.59 -9.23 12.72
C LYS A 57 -18.02 -10.40 11.82
N ARG A 58 -17.13 -11.38 11.63
CA ARG A 58 -17.45 -12.70 11.06
C ARG A 58 -16.85 -13.81 11.92
N ASP A 59 -17.68 -14.78 12.28
CA ASP A 59 -17.28 -15.93 13.07
C ASP A 59 -16.83 -17.08 12.16
N ASN A 60 -15.85 -17.85 12.63
CA ASN A 60 -15.30 -19.02 11.95
C ASN A 60 -14.82 -18.70 10.52
N VAL A 61 -14.14 -17.57 10.34
CA VAL A 61 -13.57 -17.14 9.06
C VAL A 61 -12.06 -16.97 9.19
N ASP A 62 -11.32 -17.59 8.28
CA ASP A 62 -9.89 -17.36 8.11
C ASP A 62 -9.58 -16.31 7.04
N LEU A 63 -8.35 -15.83 7.06
CA LEU A 63 -7.84 -14.91 6.05
C LEU A 63 -7.33 -15.68 4.83
N LEU A 64 -7.82 -15.30 3.65
CA LEU A 64 -7.34 -15.80 2.35
C LEU A 64 -6.73 -14.65 1.57
N TYR A 65 -5.43 -14.71 1.31
CA TYR A 65 -4.73 -13.67 0.55
C TYR A 65 -4.86 -13.94 -0.94
N GLY A 66 -5.36 -12.96 -1.70
CA GLY A 66 -5.39 -13.02 -3.17
C GLY A 66 -3.99 -12.93 -3.78
N MET A 67 -3.13 -12.09 -3.19
CA MET A 67 -1.73 -11.95 -3.58
C MET A 67 -0.87 -11.72 -2.35
N LYS A 68 0.29 -12.38 -2.30
CA LYS A 68 1.26 -12.30 -1.20
C LYS A 68 2.65 -12.00 -1.74
N TYR A 69 3.28 -10.95 -1.24
CA TYR A 69 4.70 -10.68 -1.50
C TYR A 69 5.59 -11.61 -0.69
N VAL A 70 6.52 -12.29 -1.36
CA VAL A 70 7.53 -13.17 -0.76
C VAL A 70 8.89 -12.60 -1.11
N TYR A 71 9.60 -12.13 -0.10
CA TYR A 71 10.92 -11.54 -0.24
C TYR A 71 12.03 -12.60 -0.28
N SER A 72 13.05 -12.38 -1.11
CA SER A 72 14.26 -13.20 -1.16
C SER A 72 15.50 -12.31 -1.36
N ASP A 73 16.53 -12.53 -0.54
CA ASP A 73 17.78 -11.74 -0.53
C ASP A 73 18.55 -11.75 -1.87
N ASN A 74 18.29 -12.73 -2.74
CA ASN A 74 18.97 -12.89 -4.04
C ASN A 74 18.27 -12.16 -5.19
N ASN A 75 17.51 -11.12 -4.90
CA ASN A 75 16.67 -10.40 -5.86
C ASN A 75 15.59 -11.27 -6.53
N ASN A 76 15.31 -12.45 -5.97
CA ASN A 76 14.33 -13.43 -6.47
C ASN A 76 12.97 -13.32 -5.77
N SER A 77 12.68 -12.15 -5.17
CA SER A 77 11.36 -11.87 -4.60
C SER A 77 10.28 -12.09 -5.64
N LYS A 78 9.15 -12.64 -5.20
CA LYS A 78 8.02 -13.03 -6.06
C LYS A 78 6.69 -12.72 -5.39
N TYR A 79 5.61 -12.86 -6.16
CA TYR A 79 4.25 -12.79 -5.65
C TYR A 79 3.58 -14.15 -5.76
N ASP A 80 3.18 -14.71 -4.63
CA ASP A 80 2.33 -15.90 -4.60
C ASP A 80 0.87 -15.47 -4.74
N ILE A 81 0.17 -16.01 -5.74
CA ILE A 81 -1.19 -15.61 -6.11
C ILE A 81 -2.16 -16.77 -5.90
N ASN A 82 -3.29 -16.46 -5.27
CA ASN A 82 -4.44 -17.33 -5.18
C ASN A 82 -5.46 -16.91 -6.26
N PHE A 83 -5.50 -17.65 -7.37
CA PHE A 83 -6.32 -17.28 -8.52
C PHE A 83 -7.81 -17.42 -8.26
N GLU A 84 -8.22 -18.35 -7.39
CA GLU A 84 -9.62 -18.49 -6.96
C GLU A 84 -10.10 -17.25 -6.19
N ALA A 85 -9.25 -16.69 -5.33
CA ALA A 85 -9.53 -15.43 -4.64
C ALA A 85 -9.53 -14.24 -5.61
N MET A 86 -8.62 -14.22 -6.58
CA MET A 86 -8.57 -13.17 -7.60
C MET A 86 -9.81 -13.20 -8.52
N GLU A 87 -10.27 -14.38 -8.93
CA GLU A 87 -11.53 -14.58 -9.64
C GLU A 87 -12.69 -13.99 -8.85
N LYS A 88 -12.78 -14.31 -7.55
CA LYS A 88 -13.85 -13.78 -6.71
C LYS A 88 -13.81 -12.25 -6.60
N LEU A 89 -12.62 -11.65 -6.48
CA LEU A 89 -12.46 -10.20 -6.48
C LEU A 89 -12.92 -9.58 -7.82
N PHE A 90 -12.59 -10.20 -8.94
CA PHE A 90 -12.99 -9.72 -10.26
C PHE A 90 -14.50 -9.85 -10.51
N GLU A 91 -15.15 -10.91 -10.02
CA GLU A 91 -16.61 -11.00 -9.98
C GLU A 91 -17.22 -9.84 -9.17
N ASP A 92 -16.65 -9.53 -8.01
CA ASP A 92 -17.17 -8.46 -7.16
C ASP A 92 -16.93 -7.07 -7.76
N ILE A 93 -15.84 -6.88 -8.51
CA ILE A 93 -15.51 -5.65 -9.26
C ILE A 93 -16.45 -5.46 -10.46
N SER A 94 -16.73 -6.52 -11.22
CA SER A 94 -17.64 -6.48 -12.36
C SER A 94 -19.11 -6.34 -11.92
N GLY A 95 -19.45 -6.80 -10.71
CA GLY A 95 -20.80 -6.73 -10.17
C GLY A 95 -21.29 -5.34 -9.77
N SER A 96 -22.58 -5.28 -9.42
CA SER A 96 -23.33 -4.07 -9.09
C SER A 96 -22.85 -3.27 -7.87
N LYS A 97 -21.96 -3.84 -7.06
CA LYS A 97 -21.37 -3.16 -5.90
C LYS A 97 -20.13 -2.34 -6.25
N ALA A 98 -19.63 -2.45 -7.49
CA ALA A 98 -18.41 -1.82 -7.94
C ALA A 98 -18.63 -1.13 -9.29
N LEU A 99 -18.24 -1.76 -10.40
CA LEU A 99 -18.30 -1.13 -11.72
C LEU A 99 -19.61 -1.42 -12.47
N ASP A 100 -20.33 -2.49 -12.11
CA ASP A 100 -21.57 -2.92 -12.78
C ASP A 100 -21.43 -3.06 -14.31
N VAL A 101 -20.42 -3.82 -14.74
CA VAL A 101 -20.04 -4.00 -16.14
C VAL A 101 -19.61 -5.42 -16.44
N ASN A 102 -19.72 -5.81 -17.70
CA ASN A 102 -19.15 -7.05 -18.18
C ASN A 102 -17.77 -6.80 -18.79
N PHE A 103 -16.74 -7.49 -18.29
CA PHE A 103 -15.37 -7.31 -18.78
C PHE A 103 -15.21 -7.65 -20.27
N GLN A 104 -16.02 -8.56 -20.82
CA GLN A 104 -15.95 -8.90 -22.25
C GLN A 104 -16.32 -7.73 -23.18
N ASP A 105 -16.97 -6.69 -22.65
CA ASP A 105 -17.41 -5.53 -23.43
C ASP A 105 -16.38 -4.38 -23.40
N HIS A 106 -15.25 -4.54 -22.71
CA HIS A 106 -14.24 -3.50 -22.49
C HIS A 106 -12.80 -4.00 -22.73
N PRO A 107 -11.87 -3.12 -23.18
CA PRO A 107 -10.46 -3.39 -23.03
C PRO A 107 -10.07 -3.39 -21.56
N ILE A 108 -9.09 -4.21 -21.19
CA ILE A 108 -8.59 -4.30 -19.80
C ILE A 108 -7.12 -3.87 -19.74
N LEU A 109 -6.80 -2.90 -18.88
CA LEU A 109 -5.43 -2.63 -18.45
C LEU A 109 -5.24 -3.21 -17.06
N LEU A 110 -4.36 -4.22 -16.93
CA LEU A 110 -4.03 -4.84 -15.65
C LEU A 110 -2.60 -4.49 -15.25
N THR A 111 -2.41 -4.05 -14.00
CA THR A 111 -1.09 -3.68 -13.49
C THR A 111 -0.34 -4.90 -12.98
N GLU A 112 0.98 -4.93 -13.20
CA GLU A 112 1.85 -6.03 -12.79
C GLU A 112 3.07 -5.55 -11.99
N PRO A 113 3.70 -6.42 -11.19
CA PRO A 113 4.97 -6.13 -10.53
C PRO A 113 6.07 -5.66 -11.50
N ASN A 114 7.06 -4.92 -10.98
CA ASN A 114 8.14 -4.39 -11.82
C ASN A 114 9.11 -5.47 -12.32
N LYS A 115 9.30 -6.53 -11.52
CA LYS A 115 10.05 -7.73 -11.92
C LYS A 115 9.18 -8.59 -12.81
N ILE A 116 9.75 -9.04 -13.92
CA ILE A 116 9.06 -9.96 -14.83
C ILE A 116 8.84 -11.30 -14.11
N ASP A 117 7.58 -11.72 -14.08
CA ASP A 117 7.16 -13.06 -13.64
C ASP A 117 6.31 -13.67 -14.76
N SER A 118 6.90 -14.59 -15.53
CA SER A 118 6.21 -15.22 -16.66
C SER A 118 4.95 -15.98 -16.21
N LYS A 119 4.98 -16.62 -15.04
CA LYS A 119 3.84 -17.38 -14.52
C LYS A 119 2.71 -16.44 -14.10
N TYR A 120 3.03 -15.29 -13.51
CA TYR A 120 2.07 -14.23 -13.25
C TYR A 120 1.36 -13.81 -14.54
N ARG A 121 2.14 -13.45 -15.56
CA ARG A 121 1.62 -12.90 -16.82
C ARG A 121 0.80 -13.92 -17.59
N GLU A 122 1.29 -15.14 -17.73
CA GLU A 122 0.59 -16.23 -18.44
C GLU A 122 -0.77 -16.48 -17.80
N LYS A 123 -0.83 -16.69 -16.48
CA LYS A 123 -2.09 -16.99 -15.80
C LYS A 123 -3.10 -15.85 -15.80
N PHE A 124 -2.67 -14.60 -15.62
CA PHE A 124 -3.61 -13.47 -15.73
C PHE A 124 -4.10 -13.28 -17.17
N THR A 125 -3.27 -13.59 -18.16
CA THR A 125 -3.64 -13.54 -19.59
C THR A 125 -4.66 -14.62 -19.91
N GLU A 126 -4.41 -15.87 -19.50
CA GLU A 126 -5.36 -16.98 -19.58
C GLU A 126 -6.68 -16.62 -18.89
N LEU A 127 -6.61 -16.11 -17.66
CA LEU A 127 -7.80 -15.72 -16.89
C LEU A 127 -8.67 -14.69 -17.63
N MET A 128 -8.05 -13.65 -18.21
CA MET A 128 -8.79 -12.59 -18.91
C MET A 128 -9.39 -13.07 -20.24
N PHE A 129 -8.64 -13.83 -21.04
CA PHE A 129 -9.12 -14.28 -22.36
C PHE A 129 -10.04 -15.50 -22.28
N GLU A 130 -9.78 -16.45 -21.38
CA GLU A 130 -10.53 -17.70 -21.29
C GLU A 130 -11.73 -17.58 -20.36
N SER A 131 -11.54 -17.13 -19.11
CA SER A 131 -12.64 -17.07 -18.13
C SER A 131 -13.53 -15.84 -18.33
N TYR A 132 -12.94 -14.67 -18.58
CA TYR A 132 -13.68 -13.41 -18.74
C TYR A 132 -13.99 -13.02 -20.19
N ASN A 133 -13.47 -13.77 -21.17
CA ASN A 133 -13.73 -13.55 -22.59
C ASN A 133 -13.42 -12.11 -23.06
N VAL A 134 -12.42 -11.48 -22.45
CA VAL A 134 -11.99 -10.11 -22.78
C VAL A 134 -11.49 -10.07 -24.23
N TYR A 135 -11.92 -9.08 -25.03
CA TYR A 135 -11.48 -9.02 -26.43
C TYR A 135 -10.09 -8.40 -26.61
N GLN A 136 -9.63 -7.58 -25.66
CA GLN A 136 -8.37 -6.86 -25.70
C GLN A 136 -7.84 -6.56 -24.30
N MET A 137 -6.56 -6.83 -24.03
CA MET A 137 -5.93 -6.50 -22.75
C MET A 137 -4.49 -5.98 -22.89
N PHE A 138 -4.02 -5.27 -21.87
CA PHE A 138 -2.63 -4.85 -21.74
C PHE A 138 -2.13 -5.04 -20.31
N LEU A 139 -0.92 -5.60 -20.18
CA LEU A 139 -0.20 -5.72 -18.91
C LEU A 139 0.84 -4.61 -18.81
N SER A 140 0.82 -3.85 -17.72
CA SER A 140 1.77 -2.75 -17.51
C SER A 140 2.39 -2.77 -16.12
N LYS A 141 3.72 -2.64 -16.08
CA LYS A 141 4.49 -2.57 -14.84
C LYS A 141 4.09 -1.34 -14.02
N ARG A 142 3.89 -1.50 -12.71
CA ARG A 142 3.43 -0.42 -11.79
C ARG A 142 4.27 0.86 -11.88
N SER A 143 5.60 0.74 -11.97
CA SER A 143 6.48 1.92 -12.04
C SER A 143 6.38 2.67 -13.37
N VAL A 144 6.08 1.97 -14.47
CA VAL A 144 5.78 2.61 -15.77
C VAL A 144 4.58 3.51 -15.62
N LEU A 145 3.51 2.98 -15.05
CA LEU A 145 2.29 3.74 -14.79
C LEU A 145 2.54 4.89 -13.82
N SER A 146 3.29 4.66 -12.74
CA SER A 146 3.65 5.73 -11.81
C SER A 146 4.44 6.88 -12.48
N CYS A 147 5.29 6.59 -13.47
CA CYS A 147 5.93 7.62 -14.29
C CYS A 147 4.91 8.41 -15.11
N TYR A 148 3.99 7.74 -15.80
CA TYR A 148 2.91 8.38 -16.55
C TYR A 148 2.05 9.27 -15.65
N GLY A 149 1.69 8.80 -14.45
CA GLY A 149 0.95 9.58 -13.45
C GLY A 149 1.66 10.87 -13.02
N CYS A 150 2.98 10.89 -13.11
CA CYS A 150 3.83 12.06 -12.84
C CYS A 150 4.24 12.83 -14.11
N ALA A 151 3.59 12.58 -15.26
CA ALA A 151 3.90 13.17 -16.56
C ALA A 151 5.38 13.02 -16.99
N ARG A 152 5.95 11.83 -16.75
CA ARG A 152 7.30 11.44 -17.17
C ARG A 152 7.27 10.13 -17.94
N THR A 153 8.16 9.99 -18.92
CA THR A 153 8.37 8.75 -19.68
C THR A 153 9.62 8.00 -19.23
N SER A 154 10.52 8.68 -18.51
CA SER A 154 11.79 8.15 -18.01
C SER A 154 12.06 8.69 -16.60
N GLY A 155 12.68 7.87 -15.77
CA GLY A 155 13.04 8.24 -14.39
C GLY A 155 13.39 7.05 -13.51
N LEU A 156 13.95 7.34 -12.34
CA LEU A 156 14.16 6.41 -11.25
C LEU A 156 12.93 6.47 -10.34
N VAL A 157 12.18 5.37 -10.24
CA VAL A 157 10.92 5.32 -9.49
C VAL A 157 11.16 4.64 -8.15
N LEU A 158 10.93 5.38 -7.06
CA LEU A 158 10.88 4.89 -5.69
C LEU A 158 9.42 4.72 -5.27
N SER A 159 9.01 3.48 -5.07
CA SER A 159 7.67 3.11 -4.60
C SER A 159 7.75 2.58 -3.18
N VAL A 160 7.06 3.21 -2.23
CA VAL A 160 6.93 2.72 -0.85
C VAL A 160 5.48 2.30 -0.60
N GLU A 161 5.22 1.00 -0.73
CA GLU A 161 3.88 0.43 -0.69
C GLU A 161 3.58 -0.19 0.69
N LYS A 162 2.61 -1.11 0.74
CA LYS A 162 2.18 -1.78 1.97
C LYS A 162 3.20 -2.81 2.46
N ASN A 163 3.64 -3.77 1.64
CA ASN A 163 4.53 -4.85 2.11
C ASN A 163 5.97 -4.68 1.63
N CYS A 164 6.23 -3.89 0.58
CA CYS A 164 7.57 -3.65 0.07
C CYS A 164 7.88 -2.19 -0.31
N THR A 165 9.18 -1.87 -0.31
CA THR A 165 9.76 -0.71 -0.98
C THR A 165 10.50 -1.20 -2.22
N ASN A 166 10.20 -0.61 -3.38
CA ASN A 166 10.81 -0.94 -4.67
C ASN A 166 11.50 0.30 -5.26
N LEU A 167 12.66 0.09 -5.87
CA LEU A 167 13.35 1.10 -6.66
C LEU A 167 13.70 0.50 -8.03
N CYS A 168 13.26 1.17 -9.10
CA CYS A 168 13.61 0.75 -10.45
C CYS A 168 13.82 1.94 -11.38
N GLY A 169 14.83 1.87 -12.22
CA GLY A 169 14.99 2.80 -13.33
C GLY A 169 14.12 2.37 -14.51
N MET A 170 13.62 3.35 -15.25
CA MET A 170 12.96 3.12 -16.53
C MET A 170 13.22 4.23 -17.53
N GLN A 171 13.23 3.87 -18.81
CA GLN A 171 13.39 4.78 -19.93
C GLN A 171 12.32 4.50 -20.98
N GLU A 172 11.57 5.54 -21.37
CA GLU A 172 10.52 5.46 -22.41
C GLU A 172 9.54 4.29 -22.22
N GLY A 173 9.18 3.99 -20.97
CA GLY A 173 8.29 2.89 -20.62
C GLY A 173 8.95 1.51 -20.42
N TYR A 174 10.27 1.38 -20.65
CA TYR A 174 11.00 0.14 -20.42
C TYR A 174 11.71 0.14 -19.07
N ILE A 175 11.52 -0.94 -18.28
CA ILE A 175 12.17 -1.10 -16.96
C ILE A 175 13.48 -1.87 -17.09
N PHE A 176 14.53 -1.38 -16.44
CA PHE A 176 15.83 -2.07 -16.34
C PHE A 176 15.79 -3.20 -15.30
N GLN A 177 15.38 -4.40 -15.73
CA GLN A 177 15.16 -5.57 -14.86
C GLN A 177 16.34 -5.92 -13.94
N LYS A 178 17.58 -5.81 -14.44
CA LYS A 178 18.80 -6.14 -13.68
C LYS A 178 19.13 -5.16 -12.55
N HIS A 179 18.52 -3.97 -12.57
CA HIS A 179 18.80 -2.88 -11.62
C HIS A 179 17.58 -2.56 -10.74
N ILE A 180 16.65 -3.51 -10.61
CA ILE A 180 15.55 -3.41 -9.66
C ILE A 180 16.08 -3.78 -8.28
N GLU A 181 15.83 -2.91 -7.31
CA GLU A 181 16.08 -3.15 -5.89
C GLU A 181 14.73 -3.25 -5.16
N GLU A 182 14.60 -4.21 -4.24
CA GLU A 182 13.39 -4.41 -3.43
C GLU A 182 13.76 -4.79 -2.01
N VAL A 183 13.01 -4.27 -1.04
CA VAL A 183 13.09 -4.66 0.38
C VAL A 183 11.69 -4.81 0.98
N PRO A 184 11.47 -5.73 1.93
CA PRO A 184 10.18 -6.01 2.54
C PRO A 184 9.85 -5.01 3.67
N ILE A 185 9.95 -3.72 3.35
CA ILE A 185 9.73 -2.62 4.28
C ILE A 185 8.68 -1.71 3.67
N GLY A 186 7.57 -1.53 4.38
CA GLY A 186 6.41 -0.78 3.90
C GLY A 186 5.42 -0.49 5.03
N GLY A 187 4.20 -0.12 4.65
CA GLY A 187 3.13 0.23 5.57
C GLY A 187 2.70 -0.88 6.54
N GLU A 188 2.73 -2.16 6.15
CA GLU A 188 2.38 -3.32 6.99
C GLU A 188 3.39 -3.48 8.13
N LEU A 189 4.69 -3.28 7.86
CA LEU A 189 5.72 -3.31 8.91
C LEU A 189 5.45 -2.21 9.94
N LEU A 190 5.10 -1.00 9.48
CA LEU A 190 4.79 0.11 10.37
C LEU A 190 3.53 -0.17 11.21
N ASP A 191 2.47 -0.72 10.62
CA ASP A 191 1.26 -1.11 11.37
C ASP A 191 1.60 -2.07 12.51
N ARG A 192 2.48 -3.04 12.25
CA ARG A 192 2.93 -4.02 13.26
C ARG A 192 3.79 -3.40 14.35
N ILE A 193 4.67 -2.45 14.00
CA ILE A 193 5.50 -1.72 14.97
C ILE A 193 4.62 -0.81 15.83
N TYR A 194 3.70 -0.05 15.23
CA TYR A 194 2.77 0.81 15.95
C TYR A 194 1.88 0.02 16.89
N TYR A 195 1.34 -1.12 16.43
CA TYR A 195 0.58 -2.04 17.28
C TYR A 195 1.41 -2.51 18.49
N ALA A 196 2.61 -3.05 18.24
CA ALA A 196 3.47 -3.57 19.31
C ALA A 196 3.91 -2.46 20.28
N TYR A 197 4.16 -1.25 19.78
CA TYR A 197 4.51 -0.10 20.58
C TYR A 197 3.35 0.34 21.49
N LEU A 198 2.14 0.44 20.95
CA LEU A 198 0.94 0.80 21.72
C LEU A 198 0.64 -0.24 22.81
N GLU A 199 0.64 -1.53 22.47
CA GLU A 199 0.30 -2.57 23.45
C GLU A 199 1.42 -2.84 24.46
N ASN A 200 2.68 -2.92 24.03
CA ASN A 200 3.77 -3.40 24.89
C ASN A 200 4.55 -2.29 25.59
N ILE A 201 4.62 -1.08 25.01
CA ILE A 201 5.33 0.06 25.60
C ILE A 201 4.37 1.03 26.26
N LYS A 202 3.25 1.34 25.61
CA LYS A 202 2.25 2.28 26.14
C LYS A 202 1.15 1.64 26.97
N ASN A 203 1.04 0.31 26.95
CA ASN A 203 -0.03 -0.45 27.63
C ASN A 203 -1.44 -0.01 27.18
N ILE A 204 -1.57 0.39 25.92
CA ILE A 204 -2.84 0.75 25.27
C ILE A 204 -3.28 -0.44 24.43
N GLN A 205 -4.32 -1.13 24.88
CA GLN A 205 -4.83 -2.32 24.20
C GLN A 205 -5.63 -1.95 22.95
N ILE A 206 -5.39 -2.64 21.84
CA ILE A 206 -6.03 -2.30 20.56
C ILE A 206 -7.06 -3.36 20.17
N TYR A 207 -8.32 -2.93 20.17
CA TYR A 207 -9.46 -3.77 19.80
C TYR A 207 -9.88 -3.53 18.34
N PRO A 208 -10.23 -4.59 17.58
CA PRO A 208 -10.89 -4.42 16.29
C PRO A 208 -12.19 -3.64 16.43
N SER A 209 -12.55 -2.83 15.44
CA SER A 209 -13.78 -2.02 15.44
C SER A 209 -15.04 -2.86 15.70
N PHE A 210 -15.07 -4.10 15.21
CA PHE A 210 -16.21 -5.00 15.36
C PHE A 210 -16.37 -5.61 16.75
N CYS A 211 -15.38 -5.44 17.64
CA CYS A 211 -15.49 -5.81 19.05
C CYS A 211 -16.18 -4.73 19.88
N ILE A 212 -16.49 -3.57 19.30
CA ILE A 212 -17.08 -2.45 20.03
C ILE A 212 -18.60 -2.46 19.85
N ASP A 213 -19.33 -2.52 20.96
CA ASP A 213 -20.78 -2.39 20.96
C ASP A 213 -21.20 -0.94 20.75
N LYS A 214 -21.75 -0.63 19.57
CA LYS A 214 -22.21 0.73 19.20
C LYS A 214 -23.65 1.02 19.65
N SER A 215 -24.34 0.08 20.28
CA SER A 215 -25.75 0.23 20.69
C SER A 215 -25.99 1.26 21.80
N SER A 216 -24.93 1.82 22.40
CA SER A 216 -24.99 2.87 23.43
C SER A 216 -24.96 4.32 22.88
N ASN A 217 -24.88 4.53 21.56
CA ASN A 217 -24.68 5.86 20.95
C ASN A 217 -25.90 6.79 20.89
N THR A 218 -27.03 6.45 21.52
CA THR A 218 -28.09 7.44 21.77
C THR A 218 -27.76 8.23 23.05
N GLU A 219 -27.10 9.37 22.89
CA GLU A 219 -27.00 10.48 23.87
C GLU A 219 -26.48 10.18 25.29
N LYS A 220 -25.60 9.20 25.49
CA LYS A 220 -25.01 8.94 26.83
C LYS A 220 -23.49 9.07 26.86
N LYS A 221 -23.03 9.63 27.99
CA LYS A 221 -21.64 9.88 28.41
C LYS A 221 -20.67 8.77 27.97
N VAL A 222 -19.45 9.18 27.61
CA VAL A 222 -18.23 8.42 27.24
C VAL A 222 -17.91 7.16 28.07
N ASN A 223 -18.61 6.90 29.18
CA ASN A 223 -18.17 5.97 30.22
C ASN A 223 -18.68 4.52 30.12
N GLU A 224 -19.48 4.13 29.12
CA GLU A 224 -19.94 2.73 29.01
C GLU A 224 -19.85 2.19 27.58
N ILE A 225 -18.65 2.27 26.97
CA ILE A 225 -18.35 1.49 25.77
C ILE A 225 -18.08 0.04 26.17
N LYS A 226 -18.92 -0.88 25.70
CA LYS A 226 -18.81 -2.30 26.01
C LYS A 226 -17.97 -3.02 24.95
N ILE A 227 -16.92 -3.69 25.41
CA ILE A 227 -16.08 -4.54 24.58
C ILE A 227 -16.68 -5.95 24.53
N LEU A 228 -17.08 -6.37 23.34
CA LEU A 228 -17.65 -7.68 23.06
C LEU A 228 -16.55 -8.73 23.02
N LYS A 229 -16.81 -9.88 23.66
CA LYS A 229 -15.97 -11.07 23.48
C LYS A 229 -16.31 -11.70 22.14
N CYS A 230 -15.28 -11.96 21.33
CA CYS A 230 -15.40 -12.55 20.00
C CYS A 230 -14.75 -13.95 19.96
N PRO A 231 -15.25 -14.95 20.71
CA PRO A 231 -14.57 -16.25 20.86
C PRO A 231 -14.54 -17.09 19.58
N LEU A 232 -15.45 -16.82 18.64
CA LEU A 232 -15.54 -17.52 17.36
C LEU A 232 -14.80 -16.78 16.23
N VAL A 233 -14.28 -15.58 16.47
CA VAL A 233 -13.42 -14.88 15.51
C VAL A 233 -12.03 -15.53 15.57
N THR A 234 -11.48 -15.90 14.42
CA THR A 234 -10.17 -16.53 14.37
C THR A 234 -9.08 -15.54 14.80
N LYS A 235 -8.01 -16.04 15.42
CA LYS A 235 -6.89 -15.20 15.89
C LYS A 235 -6.27 -14.34 14.76
N PRO A 236 -6.00 -14.88 13.55
CA PRO A 236 -5.50 -14.07 12.44
C PRO A 236 -6.46 -12.95 12.05
N TYR A 237 -7.77 -13.24 11.99
CA TYR A 237 -8.75 -12.22 11.64
C TYR A 237 -8.88 -11.13 12.72
N TYR A 238 -8.85 -11.52 13.99
CA TYR A 238 -8.82 -10.57 15.10
C TYR A 238 -7.61 -9.64 15.00
N LEU A 239 -6.41 -10.20 14.83
CA LEU A 239 -5.18 -9.40 14.70
C LEU A 239 -5.22 -8.48 13.47
N TRP A 240 -5.73 -8.97 12.33
CA TRP A 240 -5.88 -8.14 11.13
C TRP A 240 -6.85 -6.96 11.36
N GLY A 241 -7.96 -7.20 12.06
CA GLY A 241 -8.89 -6.14 12.47
C GLY A 241 -8.25 -5.11 13.40
N SER A 242 -7.43 -5.55 14.36
CA SER A 242 -6.68 -4.63 15.23
C SER A 242 -5.62 -3.82 14.46
N LEU A 243 -4.87 -4.46 13.55
CA LEU A 243 -3.91 -3.78 12.69
C LEU A 243 -4.59 -2.78 11.75
N HIS A 244 -5.83 -3.04 11.32
CA HIS A 244 -6.61 -2.07 10.56
C HIS A 244 -6.95 -0.81 11.37
N VAL A 245 -7.28 -0.95 12.66
CA VAL A 245 -7.45 0.20 13.56
C VAL A 245 -6.14 0.99 13.67
N VAL A 246 -5.00 0.31 13.81
CA VAL A 246 -3.69 0.96 13.80
C VAL A 246 -3.40 1.67 12.49
N SER A 247 -3.78 1.09 11.35
CA SER A 247 -3.65 1.74 10.04
C SER A 247 -4.46 3.04 9.96
N LYS A 248 -5.65 3.09 10.55
CA LYS A 248 -6.46 4.33 10.63
C LYS A 248 -5.83 5.38 11.54
N ILE A 249 -5.23 4.98 12.67
CA ILE A 249 -4.45 5.89 13.53
C ILE A 249 -3.28 6.46 12.73
N LYS A 250 -2.53 5.57 12.08
CA LYS A 250 -1.38 5.87 11.23
C LYS A 250 -1.77 6.90 10.17
N GLU A 251 -2.83 6.68 9.40
CA GLU A 251 -3.35 7.63 8.40
C GLU A 251 -3.75 8.99 9.00
N ALA A 252 -4.42 9.00 10.15
CA ALA A 252 -4.83 10.23 10.82
C ALA A 252 -3.62 11.09 11.24
N LEU A 253 -2.57 10.46 11.81
CA LEU A 253 -1.32 11.12 12.20
C LEU A 253 -0.61 11.83 11.03
N PHE A 254 -0.95 11.55 9.77
CA PHE A 254 -0.27 12.09 8.60
C PHE A 254 -1.02 13.21 7.90
N ASN A 255 -2.34 13.31 8.11
CA ASN A 255 -3.18 14.28 7.41
C ASN A 255 -3.15 15.68 8.04
N ASP A 256 -2.68 15.83 9.29
CA ASP A 256 -2.73 17.09 10.07
C ASP A 256 -1.97 18.29 9.47
N ASN A 257 -1.22 18.14 8.37
CA ASN A 257 -0.40 19.23 7.82
C ASN A 257 -0.36 19.33 6.28
N GLN A 258 -1.28 18.69 5.55
CA GLN A 258 -1.27 18.71 4.08
C GLN A 258 -2.13 19.81 3.42
N ASN A 259 -2.85 20.63 4.19
CA ASN A 259 -3.57 21.81 3.70
C ASN A 259 -2.78 23.12 3.92
N PRO A 260 -1.99 23.61 2.96
CA PRO A 260 -1.35 24.93 3.04
C PRO A 260 -2.35 26.11 2.92
N ASN A 261 -3.63 25.85 2.67
CA ASN A 261 -4.64 26.90 2.47
C ASN A 261 -5.25 27.47 3.78
N ASP A 262 -5.10 26.79 4.91
CA ASP A 262 -5.69 27.25 6.19
C ASP A 262 -4.78 28.24 6.97
N LYS A 263 -3.61 28.60 6.43
CA LYS A 263 -2.70 29.61 7.03
C LYS A 263 -2.77 31.00 6.40
N LYS A 264 -3.74 31.28 5.51
CA LYS A 264 -3.89 32.59 4.83
C LYS A 264 -5.28 33.23 4.99
N ILE A 265 -5.90 33.19 6.17
CA ILE A 265 -6.98 34.14 6.50
C ILE A 265 -6.83 34.59 7.96
N LYS A 266 -5.79 35.34 8.27
CA LYS A 266 -5.72 36.18 9.49
C LYS A 266 -4.92 37.45 9.22
N THR A 267 -5.40 38.29 8.31
CA THR A 267 -5.10 39.73 8.31
C THR A 267 -6.17 40.46 7.50
N ASN A 268 -6.83 41.43 8.14
CA ASN A 268 -7.75 42.44 7.60
C ASN A 268 -9.17 41.87 7.32
N ASP A 269 -10.24 42.29 8.01
CA ASP A 269 -10.71 43.66 8.19
C ASP A 269 -11.72 43.77 9.35
N GLN A 270 -11.67 44.90 10.06
CA GLN A 270 -12.78 45.43 10.85
C GLN A 270 -13.80 46.06 9.89
N THR A 271 -15.08 45.66 9.96
CA THR A 271 -16.26 46.55 10.13
C THR A 271 -17.59 45.84 9.81
N ASN A 272 -18.55 46.01 10.73
CA ASN A 272 -20.00 46.10 10.57
C ASN A 272 -20.86 44.85 10.23
N ALA A 273 -21.39 44.27 11.32
CA ALA A 273 -22.79 43.88 11.59
C ALA A 273 -23.78 43.59 10.44
N SER A 274 -24.31 42.37 10.38
CA SER A 274 -25.71 42.03 10.75
C SER A 274 -26.11 40.60 10.31
N ALA A 275 -27.09 40.03 11.03
CA ALA A 275 -27.90 38.84 10.72
C ALA A 275 -27.37 37.44 11.10
N THR A 276 -27.67 37.10 12.36
CA THR A 276 -28.06 35.80 12.94
C THR A 276 -28.37 34.64 11.97
N ASN A 277 -27.66 33.52 12.16
CA ASN A 277 -28.23 32.17 12.36
C ASN A 277 -27.19 31.28 13.05
N SER A 278 -27.53 30.83 14.25
CA SER A 278 -26.72 29.99 15.13
C SER A 278 -26.60 28.58 14.57
N ILE A 279 -25.43 28.24 14.05
CA ILE A 279 -24.93 26.88 13.96
C ILE A 279 -23.78 26.82 14.97
N ASP A 280 -23.93 25.98 15.99
CA ASP A 280 -22.92 25.75 17.02
C ASP A 280 -21.67 25.15 16.37
N HIS A 281 -20.77 26.04 15.94
CA HIS A 281 -19.37 25.71 15.76
C HIS A 281 -18.72 25.72 17.15
N ASP A 282 -18.64 24.53 17.76
CA ASP A 282 -17.70 24.30 18.85
C ASP A 282 -16.27 24.44 18.32
N ASN A 283 -15.80 25.68 18.34
CA ASN A 283 -14.40 26.04 18.36
C ASN A 283 -13.82 25.61 19.71
N SER A 284 -13.52 24.32 19.87
CA SER A 284 -12.57 23.86 20.88
C SER A 284 -11.22 23.64 20.20
N ASN A 285 -10.19 24.33 20.69
CA ASN A 285 -8.78 24.06 20.37
C ASN A 285 -8.53 22.54 20.37
N SER A 286 -8.34 21.94 19.20
CA SER A 286 -8.03 20.52 19.11
C SER A 286 -6.55 20.34 19.43
N ASP A 287 -6.22 20.12 20.70
CA ASP A 287 -5.01 19.38 21.03
C ASP A 287 -5.08 18.05 20.27
N ASP A 288 -4.07 17.72 19.45
CA ASP A 288 -4.03 16.55 18.55
C ASP A 288 -4.14 15.23 19.32
N VAL A 289 -5.38 14.83 19.62
CA VAL A 289 -5.73 13.69 20.45
C VAL A 289 -6.54 12.72 19.58
N TYR A 290 -6.05 11.50 19.39
CA TYR A 290 -6.76 10.48 18.62
C TYR A 290 -7.64 9.64 19.54
N THR A 291 -8.93 9.50 19.19
CA THR A 291 -9.87 8.65 19.95
C THR A 291 -9.97 7.28 19.28
N LEU A 292 -9.63 6.23 20.04
CA LEU A 292 -9.75 4.84 19.63
C LEU A 292 -11.22 4.40 19.53
N PRO A 293 -11.52 3.31 18.80
CA PRO A 293 -12.88 2.80 18.69
C PRO A 293 -13.56 2.49 20.03
N ASP A 294 -12.80 2.12 21.05
CA ASP A 294 -13.27 1.85 22.42
C ASP A 294 -13.44 3.11 23.28
N GLY A 295 -13.21 4.29 22.71
CA GLY A 295 -13.26 5.60 23.38
C GLY A 295 -12.00 5.97 24.15
N ASN A 296 -11.00 5.07 24.23
CA ASN A 296 -9.71 5.41 24.83
C ASN A 296 -8.99 6.45 23.97
N ILE A 297 -8.20 7.28 24.64
CA ILE A 297 -7.52 8.40 24.01
C ILE A 297 -6.02 8.10 23.87
N ILE A 298 -5.48 8.30 22.67
CA ILE A 298 -4.04 8.44 22.45
C ILE A 298 -3.68 9.90 22.68
N ASP A 299 -2.91 10.15 23.74
CA ASP A 299 -2.47 11.48 24.10
C ASP A 299 -1.48 12.09 23.08
N LYS A 300 -1.33 13.42 23.12
CA LYS A 300 -0.46 14.16 22.21
C LYS A 300 0.99 13.64 22.27
N ARG A 301 1.50 13.33 23.47
CA ARG A 301 2.87 12.83 23.63
C ARG A 301 3.08 11.51 22.89
N THR A 302 2.16 10.56 23.04
CA THR A 302 2.22 9.26 22.37
C THR A 302 2.07 9.41 20.86
N SER A 303 1.17 10.29 20.41
CA SER A 303 1.05 10.69 19.01
C SER A 303 2.37 11.22 18.45
N ASP A 304 3.05 12.12 19.18
CA ASP A 304 4.33 12.69 18.78
C ASP A 304 5.48 11.66 18.78
N GLU A 305 5.53 10.76 19.77
CA GLU A 305 6.48 9.64 19.78
C GLU A 305 6.25 8.68 18.60
N MET A 306 4.98 8.39 18.25
CA MET A 306 4.63 7.59 17.07
C MET A 306 5.09 8.24 15.76
N LYS A 307 5.04 9.57 15.63
CA LYS A 307 5.56 10.29 14.45
C LYS A 307 7.08 10.08 14.26
N LEU A 308 7.84 9.73 15.31
CA LEU A 308 9.28 9.45 15.24
C LEU A 308 9.62 8.03 14.76
N ILE A 309 8.67 7.10 14.84
CA ILE A 309 8.89 5.70 14.43
C ILE A 309 9.17 5.61 12.92
N PHE A 310 8.38 6.30 12.10
CA PHE A 310 8.57 6.26 10.65
C PHE A 310 9.96 6.75 10.21
N PRO A 311 10.43 7.94 10.61
CA PRO A 311 11.79 8.37 10.31
C PRO A 311 12.84 7.38 10.78
N TYR A 312 12.67 6.77 11.96
CA TYR A 312 13.62 5.78 12.46
C TYR A 312 13.73 4.52 11.58
N ILE A 313 12.60 4.00 11.10
CA ILE A 313 12.56 2.81 10.26
C ILE A 313 13.06 3.12 8.84
N PHE A 314 12.64 4.23 8.24
CA PHE A 314 12.94 4.55 6.84
C PHE A 314 14.20 5.38 6.63
N PHE A 315 14.66 6.13 7.64
CA PHE A 315 15.78 7.07 7.57
C PHE A 315 16.69 6.88 8.80
N ARG A 316 17.67 5.98 8.71
CA ARG A 316 18.46 5.49 9.86
C ARG A 316 19.20 6.54 10.70
N LYS A 317 19.57 6.06 11.90
CA LYS A 317 20.19 6.74 13.06
C LYS A 317 21.37 7.69 12.76
N LYS A 318 22.22 7.46 11.74
CA LYS A 318 23.37 8.34 11.44
C LYS A 318 22.99 9.79 11.08
N TYR A 319 21.71 10.06 10.80
CA TYR A 319 21.23 11.37 10.35
C TYR A 319 20.06 11.95 11.15
N ASN A 320 19.58 11.28 12.20
CA ASN A 320 18.38 11.73 12.93
C ASN A 320 18.61 12.88 13.92
N GLN A 321 19.85 13.16 14.36
CA GLN A 321 20.08 14.19 15.39
C GLN A 321 19.66 15.61 14.96
N HIS A 322 19.90 15.99 13.70
CA HIS A 322 19.53 17.32 13.18
C HIS A 322 18.06 17.43 12.73
N THR A 323 17.42 16.30 12.39
CA THR A 323 16.02 16.23 11.98
C THR A 323 15.08 16.26 13.19
N ILE A 324 15.44 15.52 14.25
CA ILE A 324 14.79 15.58 15.55
C ILE A 324 14.72 17.04 16.05
N THR A 325 15.82 17.79 15.92
CA THR A 325 15.88 19.20 16.34
C THR A 325 15.05 20.17 15.49
N LYS A 326 14.63 19.81 14.27
CA LYS A 326 13.66 20.59 13.47
C LYS A 326 12.21 20.18 13.70
N ILE A 327 11.96 18.92 14.08
CA ILE A 327 10.66 18.47 14.56
C ILE A 327 10.36 19.08 15.95
N ASN A 328 11.41 19.42 16.73
CA ASN A 328 11.38 20.14 18.02
C ASN A 328 10.82 21.59 17.98
N GLY A 329 10.02 21.96 16.98
CA GLY A 329 9.09 23.08 17.14
C GLY A 329 7.99 22.80 18.17
N ASP A 330 7.77 21.51 18.51
CA ASP A 330 6.81 21.07 19.51
C ASP A 330 7.43 20.93 20.91
N SER A 331 6.82 21.57 21.90
CA SER A 331 7.28 21.60 23.28
C SER A 331 7.10 20.26 24.03
N SER A 332 6.33 19.33 23.46
CA SER A 332 5.94 18.04 24.06
C SER A 332 7.08 17.01 24.17
N LEU A 333 8.04 17.06 23.25
CA LEU A 333 9.18 16.12 23.17
C LEU A 333 10.45 16.65 23.88
N ASN A 334 10.36 17.80 24.54
CA ASN A 334 11.46 18.34 25.33
C ASN A 334 11.84 17.33 26.44
N ASN A 335 13.13 16.97 26.51
CA ASN A 335 13.71 15.97 27.42
C ASN A 335 13.51 14.49 27.05
N MET A 336 13.11 14.15 25.82
CA MET A 336 13.07 12.76 25.37
C MET A 336 14.49 12.17 25.17
N ASP A 337 14.74 11.00 25.75
CA ASP A 337 15.93 10.20 25.41
C ASP A 337 15.65 9.36 24.16
N PHE A 338 16.07 9.89 23.01
CA PHE A 338 15.91 9.24 21.72
C PHE A 338 16.65 7.90 21.62
N ASN A 339 17.79 7.74 22.30
CA ASN A 339 18.52 6.47 22.26
C ASN A 339 17.72 5.39 22.99
N ALA A 340 17.28 5.69 24.22
CA ALA A 340 16.44 4.78 24.98
C ALA A 340 15.14 4.43 24.24
N PHE A 341 14.50 5.43 23.62
CA PHE A 341 13.31 5.20 22.78
C PHE A 341 13.60 4.24 21.62
N TYR A 342 14.64 4.48 20.82
CA TYR A 342 14.96 3.62 19.69
C TYR A 342 15.40 2.22 20.10
N ASP A 343 16.10 2.09 21.22
CA ASP A 343 16.47 0.78 21.76
C ASP A 343 15.24 0.02 22.29
N SER A 344 14.24 0.72 22.85
CA SER A 344 12.94 0.11 23.18
C SER A 344 12.24 -0.45 21.94
N LEU A 345 12.28 0.28 20.80
CA LEU A 345 11.68 -0.21 19.55
C LEU A 345 12.37 -1.48 19.04
N LYS A 346 13.70 -1.55 19.09
CA LYS A 346 14.45 -2.75 18.63
C LYS A 346 14.06 -4.00 19.43
N SER A 347 13.77 -3.83 20.72
CA SER A 347 13.38 -4.95 21.59
C SER A 347 11.93 -5.43 21.40
N LEU A 348 11.13 -4.74 20.58
CA LEU A 348 9.74 -5.12 20.33
C LEU A 348 9.66 -6.44 19.56
N LYS A 349 8.83 -7.34 20.07
CA LYS A 349 8.35 -8.51 19.32
C LYS A 349 7.10 -8.12 18.54
N LEU A 350 7.22 -8.11 17.21
CA LEU A 350 6.14 -7.72 16.32
C LEU A 350 5.11 -8.84 16.16
N PRO A 351 3.80 -8.52 16.15
CA PRO A 351 2.78 -9.51 15.85
C PRO A 351 2.94 -10.04 14.43
N ILE A 352 2.62 -11.31 14.20
CA ILE A 352 2.65 -11.94 12.87
C ILE A 352 1.24 -12.41 12.54
N ILE A 353 0.71 -11.97 11.40
CA ILE A 353 -0.48 -12.59 10.83
C ILE A 353 -0.02 -13.87 10.14
N TYR A 354 -0.26 -15.03 10.77
CA TYR A 354 0.04 -16.31 10.14
C TYR A 354 -0.79 -16.48 8.88
N LYS A 355 -0.09 -16.70 7.76
CA LYS A 355 -0.70 -16.93 6.46
C LYS A 355 -0.72 -18.43 6.18
N TYR A 356 -1.77 -18.87 5.52
CA TYR A 356 -1.97 -20.26 5.19
C TYR A 356 -2.33 -20.38 3.73
N ASN A 357 -1.71 -21.35 3.06
CA ASN A 357 -2.18 -21.85 1.80
C ASN A 357 -3.19 -22.96 2.08
N TYR A 358 -4.19 -23.10 1.21
CA TYR A 358 -5.22 -24.12 1.36
C TYR A 358 -5.18 -25.04 0.15
N LYS A 359 -5.00 -26.35 0.38
CA LYS A 359 -5.15 -27.35 -0.67
C LYS A 359 -6.61 -27.77 -0.75
N ILE A 360 -7.10 -27.82 -1.97
CA ILE A 360 -8.50 -28.03 -2.29
C ILE A 360 -8.63 -29.32 -3.11
N ASN A 361 -9.69 -30.10 -2.89
CA ASN A 361 -10.00 -31.25 -3.76
C ASN A 361 -10.84 -30.83 -4.97
N ASN A 362 -11.04 -31.75 -5.89
CA ASN A 362 -11.89 -31.55 -7.07
C ASN A 362 -13.35 -31.20 -6.71
N ASN A 363 -13.78 -31.48 -5.48
CA ASN A 363 -15.11 -31.13 -4.94
C ASN A 363 -15.09 -29.79 -4.18
N ASN A 364 -14.07 -28.96 -4.39
CA ASN A 364 -13.87 -27.65 -3.77
C ASN A 364 -13.77 -27.63 -2.24
N SER A 365 -13.62 -28.78 -1.59
CA SER A 365 -13.47 -28.86 -0.13
C SER A 365 -12.01 -28.64 0.28
N ILE A 366 -11.80 -27.90 1.37
CA ILE A 366 -10.47 -27.76 1.99
C ILE A 366 -10.02 -29.15 2.45
N ILE A 367 -8.95 -29.67 1.85
CA ILE A 367 -8.32 -30.92 2.25
C ILE A 367 -7.26 -30.66 3.31
N GLU A 368 -6.51 -29.57 3.14
CA GLU A 368 -5.32 -29.31 3.93
C GLU A 368 -5.12 -27.81 4.11
N LYS A 369 -4.93 -27.41 5.36
CA LYS A 369 -4.44 -26.08 5.73
C LYS A 369 -2.93 -26.19 5.84
N ILE A 370 -2.23 -25.64 4.86
CA ILE A 370 -0.76 -25.66 4.78
C ILE A 370 -0.27 -24.34 5.37
N PRO A 371 0.41 -24.35 6.54
CA PRO A 371 1.13 -23.18 7.00
C PRO A 371 2.08 -22.74 5.90
N ASP A 372 2.07 -21.44 5.55
CA ASP A 372 3.19 -20.92 4.79
C ASP A 372 4.47 -21.28 5.54
N ASN A 373 5.51 -21.70 4.82
CA ASN A 373 6.72 -22.28 5.40
C ASN A 373 7.60 -21.20 6.08
N THR A 374 7.04 -20.45 7.02
CA THR A 374 7.66 -19.37 7.78
C THR A 374 8.75 -19.86 8.74
N MET A 375 9.00 -21.17 8.80
CA MET A 375 10.06 -21.76 9.63
C MET A 375 11.45 -21.58 9.01
N ASP A 376 11.56 -21.36 7.70
CA ASP A 376 12.82 -20.92 7.11
C ASP A 376 12.92 -19.40 7.22
N LYS A 377 13.44 -18.94 8.36
CA LYS A 377 13.60 -17.51 8.69
C LYS A 377 14.36 -16.73 7.62
N THR A 378 15.21 -17.39 6.83
CA THR A 378 15.98 -16.75 5.75
C THR A 378 15.13 -16.36 4.54
N SER A 379 13.96 -16.98 4.36
CA SER A 379 13.19 -16.93 3.10
C SER A 379 11.93 -16.07 3.13
N ASN A 380 11.54 -15.51 4.29
CA ASN A 380 10.30 -14.74 4.39
C ASN A 380 10.36 -13.58 5.39
N LEU A 381 11.35 -12.72 5.21
CA LEU A 381 11.62 -11.59 6.08
C LEU A 381 10.44 -10.62 6.24
N CYS A 382 9.52 -10.56 5.27
CA CYS A 382 8.26 -9.81 5.33
C CYS A 382 7.47 -10.02 6.64
N TYR A 383 7.63 -11.19 7.27
CA TYR A 383 6.88 -11.59 8.46
C TYR A 383 7.78 -11.82 9.67
N SER A 384 9.01 -11.29 9.67
CA SER A 384 9.89 -11.34 10.85
C SER A 384 9.23 -10.64 12.04
N ASP A 385 9.28 -11.27 13.22
CA ASP A 385 8.84 -10.70 14.50
C ASP A 385 9.88 -9.77 15.13
N SER A 386 11.10 -9.70 14.59
CA SER A 386 12.14 -8.78 15.04
C SER A 386 12.40 -7.69 14.01
N ILE A 387 12.49 -6.44 14.48
CA ILE A 387 12.89 -5.28 13.66
C ILE A 387 14.35 -5.43 13.20
N GLU A 388 15.21 -6.05 14.01
CA GLU A 388 16.64 -6.21 13.71
C GLU A 388 16.89 -6.97 12.42
N ASN A 389 16.05 -7.95 12.08
CA ASN A 389 16.22 -8.72 10.85
C ASN A 389 15.99 -7.85 9.59
N TYR A 390 15.05 -6.90 9.62
CA TYR A 390 14.88 -5.93 8.52
C TYR A 390 16.06 -4.98 8.42
N PHE A 391 16.66 -4.70 9.57
CA PHE A 391 17.82 -3.85 9.73
C PHE A 391 19.12 -4.49 9.20
N GLU A 392 19.19 -5.80 9.05
CA GLU A 392 20.35 -6.46 8.42
C GLU A 392 20.42 -6.18 6.91
N ILE A 393 19.27 -5.94 6.27
CA ILE A 393 19.17 -5.76 4.80
C ILE A 393 18.84 -4.32 4.38
N PHE A 394 18.46 -3.46 5.33
CA PHE A 394 18.02 -2.10 5.04
C PHE A 394 18.62 -1.07 6.01
N ASP A 395 19.49 -0.24 5.45
CA ASP A 395 20.16 0.87 6.14
C ASP A 395 19.44 2.21 5.98
N GLY A 396 18.22 2.20 5.42
CA GLY A 396 17.44 3.40 5.16
C GLY A 396 17.33 3.73 3.68
N LEU A 397 16.34 4.55 3.34
CA LEU A 397 16.02 4.94 1.96
C LEU A 397 17.20 5.60 1.26
N GLN A 398 18.00 6.38 1.97
CA GLN A 398 19.16 7.05 1.39
C GLN A 398 20.23 6.07 0.88
N ASP A 399 20.49 5.01 1.64
CA ASP A 399 21.48 3.99 1.27
C ASP A 399 20.87 3.02 0.22
N PHE A 400 19.57 2.73 0.31
CA PHE A 400 18.82 1.96 -0.69
C PHE A 400 18.82 2.64 -2.07
N ILE A 401 18.52 3.95 -2.14
CA ILE A 401 18.55 4.73 -3.38
C ILE A 401 19.98 4.81 -3.94
N LYS A 402 20.96 5.05 -3.07
CA LYS A 402 22.38 5.02 -3.46
C LYS A 402 22.77 3.68 -4.09
N LYS A 403 22.40 2.56 -3.49
CA LYS A 403 22.68 1.22 -4.02
C LYS A 403 22.11 1.06 -5.42
N GLY A 404 20.84 1.43 -5.63
CA GLY A 404 20.22 1.40 -6.95
C GLY A 404 20.95 2.25 -7.99
N ILE A 405 21.29 3.49 -7.65
CA ILE A 405 22.03 4.39 -8.57
C ILE A 405 23.42 3.82 -8.92
N LEU A 406 24.16 3.31 -7.92
CA LEU A 406 25.45 2.69 -8.14
C LEU A 406 25.37 1.43 -9.02
N SER A 407 24.28 0.68 -8.93
CA SER A 407 24.02 -0.48 -9.80
C SER A 407 24.01 -0.08 -11.28
N PHE A 408 23.33 1.03 -11.63
CA PHE A 408 23.36 1.59 -12.99
C PHE A 408 24.75 2.10 -13.40
N MET A 409 25.41 2.86 -12.53
CA MET A 409 26.73 3.44 -12.82
C MET A 409 27.80 2.36 -13.03
N SER A 410 27.77 1.29 -12.21
CA SER A 410 28.70 0.16 -12.33
C SER A 410 28.56 -0.61 -13.64
N SER A 411 27.39 -0.56 -14.26
CA SER A 411 27.10 -1.18 -15.55
C SER A 411 27.33 -0.24 -16.74
N ASN A 412 27.97 0.91 -16.52
CA ASN A 412 28.18 1.97 -17.51
C ASN A 412 26.88 2.48 -18.17
N ILE A 413 25.75 2.37 -17.46
CA ILE A 413 24.46 2.92 -17.91
C ILE A 413 24.35 4.35 -17.37
N THR A 414 24.95 5.29 -18.08
CA THR A 414 24.86 6.73 -17.78
C THR A 414 23.65 7.34 -18.48
N LEU A 415 22.46 6.96 -18.01
CA LEU A 415 21.22 7.53 -18.51
C LEU A 415 20.85 8.75 -17.68
N ASP A 416 21.33 9.91 -18.13
CA ASP A 416 20.94 11.21 -17.56
C ASP A 416 19.42 11.31 -17.42
N GLU A 417 18.64 10.85 -18.40
CA GLU A 417 17.18 10.89 -18.37
C GLU A 417 16.55 10.04 -17.24
N VAL A 418 17.13 8.88 -16.93
CA VAL A 418 16.67 8.00 -15.84
C VAL A 418 17.07 8.56 -14.49
N LEU A 419 18.33 8.99 -14.36
CA LEU A 419 18.86 9.40 -13.07
C LEU A 419 18.47 10.83 -12.69
N ASN A 420 18.12 11.71 -13.64
CA ASN A 420 17.76 13.11 -13.36
C ASN A 420 16.46 13.26 -12.57
N PHE A 421 15.52 12.33 -12.71
CA PHE A 421 14.22 12.38 -12.04
C PHE A 421 14.08 11.22 -11.06
N LEU A 422 13.91 11.55 -9.78
CA LEU A 422 13.51 10.60 -8.75
C LEU A 422 12.00 10.74 -8.53
N ILE A 423 11.23 9.80 -9.05
CA ILE A 423 9.78 9.77 -8.93
C ILE A 423 9.41 9.04 -7.64
N VAL A 424 8.62 9.66 -6.79
CA VAL A 424 8.24 9.13 -5.48
C VAL A 424 6.75 8.86 -5.46
N THR A 425 6.39 7.60 -5.21
CA THR A 425 5.02 7.08 -5.27
C THR A 425 4.76 6.06 -4.14
N GLY A 426 3.50 5.69 -3.96
CA GLY A 426 3.08 4.70 -2.97
C GLY A 426 2.55 5.33 -1.69
N GLU A 427 1.65 4.63 -1.02
CA GLU A 427 0.88 5.14 0.12
C GLU A 427 1.76 5.53 1.31
N SER A 428 2.80 4.74 1.60
CA SER A 428 3.72 5.01 2.70
C SER A 428 4.64 6.22 2.43
N THR A 429 4.57 6.83 1.25
CA THR A 429 5.22 8.13 0.98
C THR A 429 4.36 9.33 1.39
N MET A 430 3.13 9.08 1.84
CA MET A 430 2.23 10.12 2.38
C MET A 430 2.54 10.51 3.81
N PHE A 431 3.44 9.78 4.48
CA PHE A 431 3.92 10.11 5.81
C PHE A 431 4.38 11.56 5.90
N HIS A 432 4.08 12.18 7.05
CA HIS A 432 4.40 13.57 7.29
C HIS A 432 5.87 13.86 6.98
N ASN A 433 6.09 14.91 6.18
CA ASN A 433 7.42 15.37 5.76
C ASN A 433 8.29 14.31 5.04
N PHE A 434 7.73 13.20 4.51
CA PHE A 434 8.48 12.17 3.79
C PHE A 434 9.42 12.77 2.73
N VAL A 435 8.88 13.63 1.86
CA VAL A 435 9.63 14.25 0.78
C VAL A 435 10.66 15.24 1.30
N GLY A 436 10.38 15.96 2.39
CA GLY A 436 11.34 16.87 3.00
C GLY A 436 12.51 16.13 3.64
N LEU A 437 12.25 15.00 4.30
CA LEU A 437 13.29 14.09 4.79
C LEU A 437 14.13 13.55 3.63
N LEU A 438 13.49 13.05 2.57
CA LEU A 438 14.19 12.57 1.40
C LEU A 438 15.05 13.66 0.73
N LYS A 439 14.53 14.89 0.61
CA LYS A 439 15.26 16.06 0.10
C LYS A 439 16.51 16.37 0.91
N SER A 440 16.51 16.15 2.23
CA SER A 440 17.69 16.40 3.06
C SER A 440 18.88 15.51 2.67
N TYR A 441 18.63 14.38 2.00
CA TYR A 441 19.64 13.44 1.51
C TYR A 441 19.92 13.54 0.01
N ILE A 442 19.14 14.33 -0.73
CA ILE A 442 19.28 14.37 -2.19
C ILE A 442 20.64 14.95 -2.61
N SER A 443 21.20 15.90 -1.86
CA SER A 443 22.53 16.45 -2.14
C SER A 443 23.65 15.41 -2.00
N TYR A 444 23.47 14.42 -1.12
CA TYR A 444 24.39 13.28 -1.03
C TYR A 444 24.32 12.42 -2.30
N ILE A 445 23.11 12.16 -2.80
CA ILE A 445 22.88 11.47 -4.08
C ILE A 445 23.47 12.27 -5.25
N ASP A 446 23.28 13.59 -5.27
CA ASP A 446 23.78 14.48 -6.32
C ASP A 446 25.31 14.50 -6.37
N THR A 447 25.97 14.39 -5.22
CA THR A 447 27.43 14.29 -5.14
C THR A 447 27.95 13.02 -5.83
N ILE A 448 27.24 11.89 -5.68
CA ILE A 448 27.61 10.61 -6.29
C ILE A 448 27.48 10.70 -7.83
N LYS A 449 26.45 11.39 -8.30
CA LYS A 449 26.18 11.54 -9.74
C LYS A 449 26.92 12.70 -10.43
N GLY A 450 27.39 13.67 -9.66
CA GLY A 450 27.91 14.94 -10.19
C GLY A 450 26.83 15.83 -10.84
N LYS A 451 25.54 15.55 -10.66
CA LYS A 451 24.40 16.28 -11.26
C LYS A 451 23.21 16.34 -10.30
N PRO A 452 22.44 17.45 -10.32
CA PRO A 452 21.28 17.61 -9.45
C PRO A 452 20.14 16.65 -9.81
N THR A 453 19.50 16.08 -8.80
CA THR A 453 18.34 15.19 -8.93
C THR A 453 17.06 15.95 -8.62
N LYS A 454 16.07 15.86 -9.50
CA LYS A 454 14.75 16.46 -9.31
C LYS A 454 13.81 15.40 -8.74
N ILE A 455 13.29 15.65 -7.54
CA ILE A 455 12.26 14.80 -6.93
C ILE A 455 10.89 15.19 -7.51
N ILE A 456 10.20 14.23 -8.10
CA ILE A 456 8.87 14.37 -8.71
C ILE A 456 7.87 13.50 -7.94
N TYR A 457 6.69 14.02 -7.63
CA TYR A 457 5.65 13.30 -6.92
C TYR A 457 4.31 14.02 -7.09
N SER A 458 3.22 13.25 -7.07
CA SER A 458 1.86 13.79 -7.07
C SER A 458 1.49 14.37 -5.71
N LYS A 459 0.63 15.39 -5.68
CA LYS A 459 0.21 16.06 -4.44
C LYS A 459 -1.07 15.45 -3.89
N GLY A 460 -1.29 15.55 -2.58
CA GLY A 460 -2.51 15.05 -1.94
C GLY A 460 -2.77 13.56 -2.21
N ALA A 461 -4.05 13.19 -2.34
CA ALA A 461 -4.48 11.81 -2.55
C ALA A 461 -3.95 11.20 -3.86
N ASP A 462 -3.62 12.01 -4.87
CA ASP A 462 -3.13 11.53 -6.17
C ASP A 462 -1.82 10.73 -6.03
N ARG A 463 -1.00 10.99 -5.00
CA ARG A 463 0.23 10.20 -4.77
C ARG A 463 -0.08 8.75 -4.40
N LYS A 464 -1.14 8.53 -3.62
CA LYS A 464 -1.60 7.19 -3.24
C LYS A 464 -2.11 6.43 -4.46
N TYR A 465 -2.78 7.13 -5.39
CA TYR A 465 -3.39 6.55 -6.60
C TYR A 465 -2.55 6.72 -7.87
N ASN A 466 -1.28 7.08 -7.75
CA ASN A 466 -0.45 7.51 -8.89
C ASN A 466 -0.32 6.42 -9.97
N THR A 467 -0.22 5.15 -9.58
CA THR A 467 -0.24 4.00 -10.51
C THR A 467 -1.57 3.92 -11.29
N PHE A 468 -2.70 4.04 -10.60
CA PHE A 468 -4.03 4.07 -11.23
C PHE A 468 -4.19 5.27 -12.18
N ILE A 469 -3.78 6.46 -11.75
CA ILE A 469 -3.80 7.68 -12.57
C ILE A 469 -2.94 7.48 -13.82
N GLY A 470 -1.76 6.89 -13.67
CA GLY A 470 -0.90 6.51 -14.78
C GLY A 470 -1.55 5.56 -15.79
N ALA A 471 -2.23 4.53 -15.29
CA ALA A 471 -3.01 3.61 -16.13
C ALA A 471 -4.15 4.34 -16.85
N SER A 472 -4.83 5.25 -16.16
CA SER A 472 -5.89 6.07 -16.72
C SER A 472 -5.41 6.97 -17.86
N ILE A 473 -4.25 7.60 -17.68
CA ILE A 473 -3.59 8.40 -18.73
C ILE A 473 -3.18 7.52 -19.90
N LEU A 474 -2.45 6.42 -19.64
CA LEU A 474 -1.91 5.55 -20.68
C LEU A 474 -3.02 4.91 -21.54
N SER A 475 -4.09 4.43 -20.90
CA SER A 475 -5.23 3.81 -21.57
C SER A 475 -6.14 4.80 -22.31
N SER A 476 -6.00 6.10 -22.05
CA SER A 476 -6.71 7.17 -22.76
C SER A 476 -5.96 7.67 -24.00
N LEU A 477 -4.74 7.20 -24.25
CA LEU A 477 -3.97 7.59 -25.43
C LEU A 477 -4.57 6.96 -26.70
N GLY A 478 -4.66 7.72 -27.80
CA GLY A 478 -5.17 7.21 -29.07
C GLY A 478 -4.33 6.05 -29.66
N SER A 479 -3.07 5.92 -29.25
CA SER A 479 -2.18 4.81 -29.60
C SER A 479 -2.34 3.58 -28.70
N PHE A 480 -3.11 3.67 -27.60
CA PHE A 480 -3.23 2.61 -26.61
C PHE A 480 -3.57 1.22 -27.20
N PRO A 481 -4.51 1.11 -28.17
CA PRO A 481 -4.85 -0.19 -28.77
C PRO A 481 -3.67 -0.92 -29.42
N GLN A 482 -2.61 -0.20 -29.83
CA GLN A 482 -1.42 -0.78 -30.47
C GLN A 482 -0.56 -1.58 -29.49
N PHE A 483 -0.60 -1.24 -28.19
CA PHE A 483 0.14 -1.95 -27.14
C PHE A 483 -0.59 -3.21 -26.67
N CYS A 484 -1.90 -3.27 -26.89
CA CYS A 484 -2.72 -4.36 -26.36
C CYS A 484 -2.52 -5.67 -27.13
N MET A 485 -2.77 -6.76 -26.41
CA MET A 485 -2.97 -8.09 -26.94
C MET A 485 -4.46 -8.27 -27.25
N THR A 486 -4.80 -8.83 -28.40
CA THR A 486 -6.18 -9.17 -28.76
C THR A 486 -6.47 -10.65 -28.55
N LYS A 487 -7.75 -10.99 -28.39
CA LYS A 487 -8.15 -12.39 -28.23
C LYS A 487 -7.76 -13.27 -29.44
N SER A 488 -7.83 -12.72 -30.65
CA SER A 488 -7.39 -13.43 -31.87
C SER A 488 -5.88 -13.71 -31.86
N GLU A 489 -5.06 -12.74 -31.43
CA GLU A 489 -3.61 -12.96 -31.30
C GLU A 489 -3.30 -14.00 -30.23
N TYR A 490 -4.05 -14.00 -29.12
CA TYR A 490 -3.97 -14.99 -28.06
C TYR A 490 -4.32 -16.41 -28.56
N GLU A 491 -5.43 -16.57 -29.28
CA GLU A 491 -5.85 -17.87 -29.82
C GLU A 491 -4.85 -18.43 -30.85
N GLU A 492 -4.16 -17.56 -31.60
CA GLU A 492 -3.14 -17.96 -32.59
C GLU A 492 -1.79 -18.35 -31.94
N HIS A 493 -1.34 -17.58 -30.94
CA HIS A 493 0.03 -17.69 -30.42
C HIS A 493 0.10 -18.35 -29.02
N GLY A 494 -1.00 -18.38 -28.27
CA GLY A 494 -1.06 -18.74 -26.85
C GLY A 494 -0.50 -17.65 -25.93
N ALA A 495 -0.81 -17.74 -24.63
CA ALA A 495 -0.40 -16.77 -23.60
C ALA A 495 1.09 -16.42 -23.66
N LYS A 496 1.96 -17.43 -23.56
CA LYS A 496 3.40 -17.24 -23.43
C LYS A 496 4.00 -16.41 -24.58
N ASN A 497 3.70 -16.81 -25.82
CA ASN A 497 4.31 -16.19 -26.99
C ASN A 497 3.78 -14.78 -27.24
N ILE A 498 2.49 -14.51 -26.98
CA ILE A 498 1.94 -13.17 -27.19
C ILE A 498 2.48 -12.16 -26.17
N ILE A 499 2.65 -12.59 -24.91
CA ILE A 499 3.24 -11.78 -23.84
C ILE A 499 4.67 -11.39 -24.18
N GLU A 500 5.51 -12.34 -24.61
CA GLU A 500 6.91 -12.06 -25.00
C GLU A 500 7.00 -11.09 -26.19
N LYS A 501 6.01 -11.10 -27.08
CA LYS A 501 5.97 -10.23 -28.26
C LYS A 501 5.47 -8.80 -27.96
N LYS A 502 4.54 -8.63 -27.02
CA LYS A 502 3.80 -7.37 -26.78
C LYS A 502 4.12 -6.67 -25.45
N CYS A 503 4.58 -7.40 -24.43
CA CYS A 503 4.75 -6.91 -23.06
C CYS A 503 6.20 -7.04 -22.58
N VAL A 504 7.13 -6.28 -23.17
CA VAL A 504 8.57 -6.33 -22.86
C VAL A 504 8.93 -5.64 -21.53
#